data_AF-A0A2N6CIF0-F1
#
_entry.id   AF-A0A2N6CIF0-F1
#
_cell.length_a   1.000
_cell.length_b   1.000
_cell.length_c   1.000
_cell.angle_alpha   90.00
_cell.angle_beta   90.00
_cell.angle_gamma   90.00
#
_symmetry.space_group_name_H-M   'P 1'
#
loop_
_entity.id
_entity.type
_entity.pdbx_description
1 polymer ?
#
loop_
_entity_poly.entity_id
_entity_poly.type
_entity_poly.pdbx_seq_one_letter_code
_entity_poly.pdbx_strand_id
1 'polypeptide(L)'
;MSRDVTVNTGFLQGVGAGALGAVLAGGGLLIWLDRPESAPAAPGELWNWAWHNLGLSLPVFAVVLLLFVRSLSRLVSALECDAPIDEVAQLEHLADTWTSLFFGVGVIWTAIGLRQALIFALGNPEASMAAGAFEMLRRLVDGGILIALSTTIFGGIGGYLMRVVKTLSVGAALRRYYGQVMLAPTRELAAAVQRIEARLHTAGAGEEAAS
;
A
#
# COMPACT_ATOMS: atom_id res chain seq x y z
N MET A 1 -24.37 -19.29 7.04
CA MET A 1 -23.53 -20.17 6.19
C MET A 1 -22.12 -19.62 6.20
N SER A 2 -21.23 -20.26 6.95
CA SER A 2 -19.79 -19.93 6.96
C SER A 2 -19.21 -20.42 5.64
N ARG A 3 -18.90 -19.49 4.72
CA ARG A 3 -18.13 -19.83 3.52
C ARG A 3 -16.67 -19.92 3.95
N ASP A 4 -16.19 -21.14 4.13
CA ASP A 4 -14.77 -21.40 4.31
C ASP A 4 -14.03 -20.91 3.06
N VAL A 5 -13.34 -19.79 3.23
CA VAL A 5 -12.46 -19.20 2.24
C VAL A 5 -11.21 -20.07 2.21
N THR A 6 -11.20 -21.10 1.37
CA THR A 6 -9.95 -21.81 1.03
C THR A 6 -9.12 -20.91 0.13
N VAL A 7 -8.43 -19.93 0.74
CA VAL A 7 -7.42 -19.14 0.05
C VAL A 7 -6.31 -20.10 -0.38
N ASN A 8 -6.02 -20.14 -1.68
CA ASN A 8 -4.95 -20.97 -2.22
C ASN A 8 -3.63 -20.58 -1.54
N THR A 9 -3.03 -21.51 -0.79
CA THR A 9 -1.84 -21.26 0.05
C THR A 9 -0.66 -20.73 -0.78
N GLY A 10 -0.53 -21.16 -2.03
CA GLY A 10 0.50 -20.65 -2.94
C GLY A 10 0.34 -19.17 -3.29
N PHE A 11 -0.89 -18.66 -3.28
CA PHE A 11 -1.17 -17.25 -3.54
C PHE A 11 -0.99 -16.37 -2.30
N LEU A 12 -1.43 -16.85 -1.13
CA LEU A 12 -1.14 -16.17 0.15
C LEU A 12 0.38 -16.07 0.37
N GLN A 13 1.13 -17.10 -0.04
CA GLN A 13 2.58 -17.09 -0.11
C GLN A 13 3.11 -16.08 -1.14
N GLY A 14 2.47 -15.93 -2.31
CA GLY A 14 2.83 -14.94 -3.33
C GLY A 14 2.60 -13.48 -2.90
N VAL A 15 1.47 -13.18 -2.26
CA VAL A 15 1.17 -11.84 -1.70
C VAL A 15 2.06 -11.55 -0.49
N GLY A 16 2.24 -12.55 0.38
CA GLY A 16 3.21 -12.49 1.47
C GLY A 16 4.62 -12.21 0.95
N ALA A 17 5.05 -12.91 -0.10
CA ALA A 17 6.36 -12.72 -0.74
C ALA A 17 6.48 -11.35 -1.41
N GLY A 18 5.41 -10.81 -2.01
CA GLY A 18 5.41 -9.46 -2.58
C GLY A 18 5.51 -8.38 -1.51
N ALA A 19 4.75 -8.49 -0.43
CA ALA A 19 4.81 -7.56 0.70
C ALA A 19 6.12 -7.66 1.48
N LEU A 20 6.63 -8.88 1.69
CA LEU A 20 7.98 -9.11 2.22
C LEU A 20 9.04 -8.54 1.28
N GLY A 21 8.88 -8.69 -0.03
CA GLY A 21 9.75 -8.09 -1.04
C GLY A 21 9.75 -6.56 -0.98
N ALA A 22 8.60 -5.93 -0.72
CA ALA A 22 8.51 -4.49 -0.53
C ALA A 22 9.27 -4.02 0.72
N VAL A 23 9.15 -4.76 1.83
CA VAL A 23 9.91 -4.48 3.06
C VAL A 23 11.40 -4.73 2.87
N LEU A 24 11.77 -5.83 2.23
CA LEU A 24 13.16 -6.22 1.99
C LEU A 24 13.84 -5.26 1.01
N ALA A 25 13.14 -4.77 -0.02
CA ALA A 25 13.68 -3.77 -0.92
C ALA A 25 13.78 -2.39 -0.26
N GLY A 26 12.79 -1.99 0.55
CA GLY A 26 12.86 -0.75 1.34
C GLY A 26 13.98 -0.78 2.39
N GLY A 27 14.07 -1.87 3.15
CA GLY A 27 15.13 -2.09 4.14
C GLY A 27 16.50 -2.30 3.50
N GLY A 28 16.58 -3.04 2.40
CA GLY A 28 17.82 -3.27 1.65
C GLY A 28 18.36 -2.00 1.02
N LEU A 29 17.50 -1.11 0.50
CA LEU A 29 17.94 0.20 0.00
C LEU A 29 18.44 1.10 1.12
N LEU A 30 17.83 1.05 2.31
CA LEU A 30 18.38 1.75 3.47
C LEU A 30 19.75 1.21 3.87
N ILE A 31 19.92 -0.12 3.93
CA ILE A 31 21.22 -0.75 4.22
C ILE A 31 22.27 -0.35 3.16
N TRP A 32 21.86 -0.26 1.89
CA TRP A 32 22.75 0.20 0.81
C TRP A 32 23.12 1.68 0.93
N LEU A 33 22.17 2.53 1.33
CA LEU A 33 22.40 3.96 1.58
C LEU A 33 23.26 4.22 2.82
N ASP A 34 23.20 3.34 3.82
CA ASP A 34 23.95 3.45 5.08
C ASP A 34 25.47 3.18 4.91
N ARG A 35 25.89 2.65 3.75
CA ARG A 35 27.29 2.25 3.42
C ARG A 35 27.89 1.20 4.39
N PRO A 36 28.84 0.36 3.92
CA PRO A 36 29.00 -1.02 4.40
C PRO A 36 29.69 -1.26 5.77
N GLU A 37 29.86 -0.25 6.64
CA GLU A 37 30.47 -0.50 7.97
C GLU A 37 29.48 -1.04 9.01
N SER A 38 28.17 -0.80 8.82
CA SER A 38 27.09 -1.17 9.76
C SER A 38 26.00 -2.06 9.13
N ALA A 39 26.23 -2.57 7.92
CA ALA A 39 25.27 -3.43 7.25
C ALA A 39 25.11 -4.76 8.03
N PRO A 40 23.90 -5.12 8.46
CA PRO A 40 23.69 -6.32 9.26
C PRO A 40 23.93 -7.59 8.42
N ALA A 41 24.85 -8.45 8.86
CA ALA A 41 25.19 -9.70 8.20
C ALA A 41 24.35 -10.88 8.73
N ALA A 42 23.76 -10.74 9.92
CA ALA A 42 22.93 -11.74 10.57
C ALA A 42 21.49 -11.27 10.85
N PRO A 43 20.50 -12.19 10.97
CA PRO A 43 19.11 -11.85 11.27
C PRO A 43 18.91 -11.07 12.59
N GLY A 44 19.72 -11.35 13.61
CA GLY A 44 19.68 -10.63 14.88
C GLY A 44 20.20 -9.19 14.77
N GLU A 45 21.18 -8.96 13.89
CA GLU A 45 21.72 -7.62 13.61
C GLU A 45 20.72 -6.79 12.79
N LEU A 46 19.97 -7.42 11.89
CA LEU A 46 18.89 -6.78 11.12
C LEU A 46 17.82 -6.18 12.04
N TRP A 47 17.43 -6.91 13.09
CA TRP A 47 16.47 -6.41 14.07
C TRP A 47 17.00 -5.20 14.84
N ASN A 48 18.23 -5.29 15.33
CA ASN A 48 18.86 -4.18 16.04
C ASN A 48 19.06 -2.96 15.13
N TRP A 49 19.49 -3.16 13.89
CA TRP A 49 19.62 -2.10 12.90
C TRP A 49 18.26 -1.45 12.58
N ALA A 50 17.21 -2.25 12.40
CA ALA A 50 15.86 -1.73 12.14
C ALA A 50 15.33 -0.93 13.34
N TRP A 51 15.57 -1.41 14.56
CA TRP A 51 15.22 -0.67 15.77
C TRP A 51 16.02 0.63 15.90
N HIS A 52 17.31 0.62 15.55
CA HIS A 52 18.16 1.80 15.60
C HIS A 52 17.72 2.87 14.58
N ASN A 53 17.33 2.46 13.38
CA ASN A 53 16.99 3.37 12.27
C ASN A 53 15.53 3.81 12.24
N LEU A 54 14.59 2.94 12.65
CA LEU A 54 13.16 3.25 12.61
C LEU A 54 12.57 3.56 14.00
N GLY A 55 13.23 3.11 15.06
CA GLY A 55 12.75 3.27 16.43
C GLY A 55 11.31 2.78 16.61
N LEU A 56 10.52 3.58 17.33
CA LEU A 56 9.12 3.29 17.65
C LEU A 56 8.15 3.37 16.45
N SER A 57 8.59 3.78 15.26
CA SER A 57 7.74 3.72 14.05
C SER A 57 7.60 2.29 13.52
N LEU A 58 8.53 1.40 13.85
CA LEU A 58 8.60 0.04 13.32
C LEU A 58 7.31 -0.78 13.59
N PRO A 59 6.72 -0.79 14.80
CA PRO A 59 5.45 -1.47 15.04
C PRO A 59 4.29 -0.88 14.25
N VAL A 60 4.28 0.44 14.04
CA VAL A 60 3.22 1.12 13.28
C VAL A 60 3.29 0.71 11.81
N PHE A 61 4.49 0.71 11.23
CA PHE A 61 4.71 0.20 9.87
C PHE A 61 4.30 -1.28 9.75
N ALA A 62 4.66 -2.11 10.72
CA ALA A 62 4.30 -3.53 10.72
C ALA A 62 2.78 -3.76 10.74
N VAL A 63 2.04 -2.99 11.56
CA VAL A 63 0.57 -3.06 11.61
C VAL A 63 -0.05 -2.63 10.28
N VAL A 64 0.38 -1.50 9.72
CA VAL A 64 -0.14 -1.00 8.43
C VAL A 64 0.14 -2.01 7.30
N LEU A 65 1.34 -2.58 7.28
CA LEU A 65 1.71 -3.59 6.29
C LEU A 65 0.87 -4.87 6.45
N LEU A 66 0.65 -5.33 7.68
CA LEU A 66 -0.18 -6.50 7.94
C LEU A 66 -1.63 -6.29 7.48
N LEU A 67 -2.18 -5.09 7.73
CA LEU A 67 -3.52 -4.72 7.26
C LEU A 67 -3.57 -4.61 5.74
N PHE A 68 -2.53 -4.08 5.10
CA PHE A 68 -2.41 -4.08 3.64
C PHE A 68 -2.40 -5.49 3.06
N VAL A 69 -1.58 -6.40 3.58
CA VAL A 69 -1.52 -7.80 3.14
C VAL A 69 -2.87 -8.49 3.31
N ARG A 70 -3.54 -8.26 4.43
CA ARG A 70 -4.87 -8.81 4.70
C ARG A 70 -5.91 -8.26 3.72
N SER A 71 -5.92 -6.95 3.47
CA SER A 71 -6.83 -6.34 2.49
C SER A 71 -6.59 -6.83 1.07
N LEU A 72 -5.32 -6.94 0.66
CA LEU A 72 -4.95 -7.42 -0.67
C LEU A 72 -5.31 -8.89 -0.87
N SER A 73 -5.09 -9.73 0.15
CA SER A 73 -5.51 -11.14 0.12
C SER A 73 -7.03 -11.27 -0.02
N ARG A 74 -7.79 -10.46 0.73
CA ARG A 74 -9.26 -10.43 0.62
C ARG A 74 -9.73 -9.94 -0.74
N LEU A 75 -9.08 -8.92 -1.30
CA LEU A 75 -9.40 -8.39 -2.62
C LEU A 75 -9.26 -9.48 -3.69
N VAL A 76 -8.19 -10.28 -3.61
CA VAL A 76 -7.97 -11.36 -4.57
C VAL A 76 -9.04 -12.43 -4.43
N SER A 77 -9.33 -12.89 -3.21
CA SER A 77 -10.39 -13.86 -2.99
C SER A 77 -11.75 -13.35 -3.44
N ALA A 78 -12.03 -12.04 -3.28
CA ALA A 78 -13.24 -11.41 -3.78
C ALA A 78 -13.30 -11.44 -5.32
N LEU A 79 -12.19 -11.20 -6.01
CA LEU A 79 -12.10 -11.30 -7.47
C LEU A 79 -12.25 -12.75 -7.97
N GLU A 80 -11.72 -13.73 -7.24
CA GLU A 80 -11.85 -15.16 -7.59
C GLU A 80 -13.27 -15.67 -7.39
N CYS A 81 -14.00 -15.14 -6.41
CA CYS A 81 -15.38 -15.53 -6.11
C CYS A 81 -16.44 -14.72 -6.85
N ASP A 82 -16.04 -13.84 -7.76
CA ASP A 82 -16.92 -12.90 -8.48
C ASP A 82 -17.83 -12.12 -7.51
N ALA A 83 -17.23 -11.62 -6.41
CA ALA A 83 -17.91 -10.83 -5.39
C ALA A 83 -18.58 -9.58 -6.00
N PRO A 84 -19.57 -8.97 -5.34
CA PRO A 84 -20.24 -7.78 -5.85
C PRO A 84 -19.25 -6.60 -6.02
N ILE A 85 -19.53 -5.75 -7.00
CA ILE A 85 -18.64 -4.63 -7.40
C ILE A 85 -18.32 -3.69 -6.23
N ASP A 86 -19.29 -3.42 -5.37
CA ASP A 86 -19.11 -2.54 -4.21
C ASP A 86 -18.09 -3.11 -3.21
N GLU A 87 -18.06 -4.43 -3.01
CA GLU A 87 -17.12 -5.09 -2.11
C GLU A 87 -15.70 -5.07 -2.69
N VAL A 88 -15.56 -5.35 -4.00
CA VAL A 88 -14.28 -5.27 -4.71
C VAL A 88 -13.73 -3.84 -4.67
N ALA A 89 -14.56 -2.85 -4.97
CA ALA A 89 -14.18 -1.43 -4.94
C ALA A 89 -13.79 -0.97 -3.53
N GLN A 90 -14.50 -1.43 -2.48
CA GLN A 90 -14.16 -1.11 -1.09
C GLN A 90 -12.81 -1.72 -0.67
N LEU A 91 -12.55 -2.99 -1.03
CA LEU A 91 -11.29 -3.66 -0.72
C LEU A 91 -10.11 -3.05 -1.49
N GLU A 92 -10.34 -2.65 -2.74
CA GLU A 92 -9.37 -1.92 -3.56
C GLU A 92 -9.01 -0.57 -2.93
N HIS A 93 -10.02 0.19 -2.53
CA HIS A 93 -9.85 1.48 -1.85
C HIS A 93 -9.09 1.31 -0.54
N LEU A 94 -9.45 0.31 0.27
CA LEU A 94 -8.80 0.04 1.55
C LEU A 94 -7.31 -0.29 1.39
N ALA A 95 -6.93 -1.03 0.34
CA ALA A 95 -5.52 -1.29 0.03
C ALA A 95 -4.75 0.01 -0.33
N ASP A 96 -5.38 0.94 -1.05
CA ASP A 96 -4.77 2.25 -1.36
C ASP A 96 -4.68 3.15 -0.13
N THR A 97 -5.67 3.08 0.77
CA THR A 97 -5.64 3.77 2.07
C THR A 97 -4.46 3.28 2.90
N TRP A 98 -4.25 1.96 3.03
CA TRP A 98 -3.11 1.42 3.78
C TRP A 98 -1.77 1.83 3.18
N THR A 99 -1.68 1.84 1.85
CA THR A 99 -0.47 2.29 1.16
C THR A 99 -0.17 3.76 1.42
N SER A 100 -1.21 4.61 1.41
CA SER A 100 -1.07 6.04 1.72
C SER A 100 -0.77 6.28 3.20
N LEU A 101 -1.36 5.49 4.10
CA LEU A 101 -1.04 5.52 5.52
C LEU A 101 0.40 5.11 5.79
N PHE A 102 0.92 4.11 5.09
CA PHE A 102 2.32 3.71 5.22
C PHE A 102 3.27 4.87 4.90
N PHE A 103 3.02 5.58 3.80
CA PHE A 103 3.74 6.81 3.48
C PHE A 103 3.58 7.87 4.59
N GLY A 104 2.35 8.09 5.05
CA GLY A 104 2.01 9.07 6.09
C GLY A 104 2.71 8.79 7.42
N VAL A 105 2.84 7.53 7.83
CA VAL A 105 3.58 7.13 9.04
C VAL A 105 5.02 7.60 8.95
N GLY A 106 5.68 7.40 7.80
CA GLY A 106 7.02 7.92 7.55
C GLY A 106 7.10 9.42 7.79
N VAL A 107 6.26 10.21 7.12
CA VAL A 107 6.22 11.68 7.22
C VAL A 107 5.94 12.18 8.64
N ILE A 108 5.00 11.58 9.35
CA ILE A 108 4.66 11.96 10.72
C ILE A 108 5.84 11.68 11.64
N TRP A 109 6.48 10.52 11.50
CA TRP A 109 7.64 10.19 12.34
C TRP A 109 8.83 11.10 12.09
N THR A 110 8.99 11.58 10.86
CA THR A 110 9.98 12.61 10.51
C THR A 110 9.73 13.90 11.29
N ALA A 111 8.50 14.37 11.31
CA ALA A 111 8.13 15.57 12.06
C ALA A 111 8.39 15.38 13.57
N ILE A 112 8.07 14.20 14.11
CA ILE A 112 8.34 13.86 15.51
C ILE A 112 9.86 13.87 15.78
N GLY A 113 10.66 13.17 14.97
CA GLY A 113 12.11 13.07 15.19
C GLY A 113 12.82 14.42 15.02
N LEU A 114 12.43 15.24 14.03
CA LEU A 114 12.95 16.61 13.89
C LEU A 114 12.57 17.48 15.10
N ARG A 115 11.33 17.38 15.60
CA ARG A 115 10.91 18.10 16.80
C ARG A 115 11.73 17.68 18.03
N GLN A 116 11.95 16.38 18.23
CA GLN A 116 12.75 15.87 19.36
C GLN A 116 14.20 16.31 19.25
N ALA A 117 14.79 16.28 18.04
CA ALA A 117 16.14 16.75 17.80
C ALA A 117 16.30 18.23 18.18
N LEU A 118 15.36 19.08 17.76
CA LEU A 118 15.38 20.50 18.11
C LEU A 118 15.25 20.71 19.62
N ILE A 119 14.32 20.00 20.29
CA ILE A 119 14.17 20.11 21.76
C ILE A 119 15.44 19.63 22.48
N PHE A 120 16.06 18.54 22.03
CA PHE A 120 17.25 18.00 22.65
C PHE A 120 18.47 18.91 22.46
N ALA A 121 18.64 19.49 21.27
CA ALA A 121 19.78 20.35 20.96
C ALA A 121 19.63 21.79 21.48
N LEU A 122 18.41 22.34 21.49
CA LEU A 122 18.11 23.75 21.81
C LEU A 122 17.31 23.96 23.10
N GLY A 123 16.82 22.89 23.74
CA GLY A 123 15.94 23.00 24.91
C GLY A 123 16.62 23.48 26.19
N ASN A 124 17.96 23.53 26.22
CA ASN A 124 18.73 24.11 27.32
C ASN A 124 19.64 25.25 26.80
N PRO A 125 19.22 26.51 26.91
CA PRO A 125 19.95 27.66 26.38
C PRO A 125 21.38 27.80 26.89
N GLU A 126 21.63 27.50 28.16
CA GLU A 126 22.97 27.61 28.77
C GLU A 126 23.93 26.58 28.18
N ALA A 127 23.46 25.33 28.02
CA ALA A 127 24.24 24.28 27.39
C ALA A 127 24.43 24.53 25.88
N SER A 128 23.43 25.09 25.21
CA SER A 128 23.48 25.41 23.78
C SER A 128 24.40 26.59 23.47
N MET A 129 24.52 27.58 24.35
CA MET A 129 25.46 28.70 24.18
C MET A 129 26.90 28.33 24.53
N ALA A 130 27.11 27.36 25.43
CA ALA A 130 28.43 26.85 25.77
C ALA A 130 28.94 25.79 24.77
N ALA A 131 28.04 25.10 24.06
CA ALA A 131 28.40 24.08 23.08
C ALA A 131 28.90 24.71 21.76
N GLY A 132 30.07 24.27 21.29
CA GLY A 132 30.54 24.62 19.95
C GLY A 132 29.63 24.06 18.85
N ALA A 133 29.68 24.65 17.65
CA ALA A 133 28.80 24.29 16.53
C ALA A 133 28.78 22.78 16.19
N PHE A 134 29.92 22.10 16.34
CA PHE A 134 30.01 20.66 16.10
C PHE A 134 29.26 19.82 17.15
N GLU A 135 29.36 20.18 18.43
CA GLU A 135 28.63 19.50 19.51
C GLU A 135 27.12 19.70 19.36
N MET A 136 26.72 20.86 18.86
CA MET A 136 25.32 21.15 18.57
C MET A 136 24.78 20.30 17.40
N LEU A 137 25.57 20.12 16.33
CA LEU A 137 25.23 19.20 15.25
C LEU A 137 25.12 17.75 15.73
N ARG A 138 26.05 17.30 16.58
CA ARG A 138 26.01 15.96 17.15
C ARG A 138 24.75 15.73 17.98
N ARG A 139 24.38 16.70 18.82
CA ARG A 139 23.12 16.66 19.59
C ARG A 139 21.89 16.63 18.70
N LEU A 140 21.86 17.39 17.61
CA LEU A 140 20.75 17.34 16.65
C LEU A 140 20.63 15.96 15.99
N VAL A 141 21.77 15.41 15.55
CA VAL A 141 21.85 14.08 14.95
C VAL A 141 21.38 13.00 15.93
N ASP A 142 21.96 12.98 17.13
CA ASP A 142 21.64 12.03 18.22
C ASP A 142 20.22 12.23 18.75
N GLY A 143 19.69 13.45 18.66
CA GLY A 143 18.34 13.82 19.07
C GLY A 143 17.23 13.33 18.14
N GLY A 144 17.58 12.71 17.01
CA GLY A 144 16.62 11.98 16.18
C GLY A 144 16.51 12.41 14.72
N ILE A 145 17.39 13.29 14.21
CA ILE A 145 17.39 13.65 12.78
C ILE A 145 17.62 12.42 11.90
N LEU A 146 18.57 11.54 12.23
CA LEU A 146 18.86 10.36 11.41
C LEU A 146 17.70 9.36 11.41
N ILE A 147 17.05 9.17 12.56
CA ILE A 147 15.87 8.32 12.68
C ILE A 147 14.73 8.91 11.84
N ALA A 148 14.50 10.23 11.93
CA ALA A 148 13.49 10.93 11.13
C ALA A 148 13.69 10.77 9.62
N LEU A 149 14.92 10.91 9.14
CA LEU A 149 15.24 10.72 7.73
C LEU A 149 15.03 9.28 7.29
N SER A 150 15.48 8.32 8.09
CA SER A 150 15.35 6.89 7.81
C SER A 150 13.89 6.44 7.74
N THR A 151 13.03 6.93 8.64
CA THR A 151 11.59 6.62 8.60
C THR A 151 10.89 7.22 7.38
N THR A 152 11.34 8.39 6.91
CA THR A 152 10.82 8.99 5.67
C THR A 152 11.15 8.14 4.46
N ILE A 153 12.42 7.74 4.36
CA ILE A 153 12.94 6.95 3.24
C ILE A 153 12.23 5.59 3.22
N PHE A 154 12.15 4.93 4.37
CA PHE A 154 11.43 3.65 4.51
C PHE A 154 9.96 3.77 4.10
N GLY A 155 9.24 4.75 4.65
CA GLY A 155 7.83 4.99 4.36
C GLY A 155 7.58 5.33 2.89
N GLY A 156 8.46 6.17 2.32
CA GLY A 156 8.43 6.57 0.91
C GLY A 156 8.56 5.36 -0.02
N ILE A 157 9.70 4.69 0.05
CA ILE A 157 10.00 3.55 -0.83
C ILE A 157 9.04 2.40 -0.58
N GLY A 158 8.78 2.04 0.68
CA GLY A 158 7.87 0.96 1.04
C GLY A 158 6.45 1.22 0.52
N GLY A 159 5.94 2.45 0.64
CA GLY A 159 4.65 2.84 0.09
C GLY A 159 4.59 2.70 -1.44
N TYR A 160 5.62 3.14 -2.17
CA TYR A 160 5.66 2.94 -3.62
C TYR A 160 5.73 1.46 -4.01
N LEU A 161 6.53 0.66 -3.29
CA LEU A 161 6.63 -0.76 -3.53
C LEU A 161 5.31 -1.48 -3.27
N MET A 162 4.55 -1.10 -2.23
CA MET A 162 3.20 -1.63 -1.99
C MET A 162 2.26 -1.35 -3.18
N ARG A 163 2.32 -0.16 -3.80
CA ARG A 163 1.53 0.14 -5.01
C ARG A 163 1.93 -0.78 -6.17
N VAL A 164 3.23 -0.99 -6.36
CA VAL A 164 3.76 -1.90 -7.39
C VAL A 164 3.27 -3.33 -7.15
N VAL A 165 3.39 -3.82 -5.92
CA VAL A 165 2.91 -5.15 -5.51
C VAL A 165 1.42 -5.31 -5.78
N LYS A 166 0.58 -4.34 -5.40
CA LYS A 166 -0.86 -4.36 -5.73
C LYS A 166 -1.07 -4.45 -7.25
N THR A 167 -0.38 -3.59 -8.00
CA THR A 167 -0.52 -3.52 -9.47
C THR A 167 -0.16 -4.85 -10.14
N LEU A 168 0.96 -5.46 -9.73
CA LEU A 168 1.42 -6.74 -10.27
C LEU A 168 0.53 -7.91 -9.83
N SER A 169 -0.01 -7.87 -8.61
CA SER A 169 -0.79 -9.00 -8.05
C SER A 169 -2.22 -9.04 -8.57
N VAL A 170 -2.90 -7.88 -8.63
CA VAL A 170 -4.35 -7.82 -8.93
C VAL A 170 -4.71 -6.98 -10.14
N GLY A 171 -3.78 -6.20 -10.71
CA GLY A 171 -4.10 -5.21 -11.76
C GLY A 171 -4.76 -5.82 -12.99
N ALA A 172 -4.28 -6.97 -13.48
CA ALA A 172 -4.88 -7.64 -14.62
C ALA A 172 -6.26 -8.23 -14.31
N ALA A 173 -6.45 -8.77 -13.10
CA ALA A 173 -7.72 -9.35 -12.65
C ALA A 173 -8.79 -8.27 -12.45
N LEU A 174 -8.45 -7.17 -11.77
CA LEU A 174 -9.32 -6.00 -11.60
C LEU A 174 -9.79 -5.44 -12.94
N ARG A 175 -8.86 -5.25 -13.90
CA ARG A 175 -9.21 -4.71 -15.22
C ARG A 175 -10.17 -5.62 -15.98
N ARG A 176 -9.99 -6.95 -15.88
CA ARG A 176 -10.92 -7.93 -16.48
C ARG A 176 -12.27 -7.88 -15.79
N TYR A 177 -12.30 -7.87 -14.46
CA TYR A 177 -13.51 -7.83 -13.64
C TYR A 177 -14.36 -6.59 -13.96
N TYR A 178 -13.80 -5.39 -13.84
CA TYR A 178 -14.53 -4.16 -14.17
C TYR A 178 -14.92 -4.08 -15.65
N GLY A 179 -14.10 -4.62 -16.55
CA GLY A 179 -14.46 -4.72 -17.96
C GLY A 179 -15.71 -5.56 -18.20
N GLN A 180 -15.90 -6.65 -17.47
CA GLN A 180 -17.11 -7.48 -17.57
C GLN A 180 -18.33 -6.77 -16.99
N VAL A 181 -18.18 -6.14 -15.82
CA VAL A 181 -19.30 -5.44 -15.15
C VAL A 181 -19.75 -4.23 -15.97
N MET A 182 -18.83 -3.44 -16.53
CA MET A 182 -19.17 -2.26 -17.35
C MET A 182 -19.88 -2.62 -18.66
N LEU A 183 -19.64 -3.82 -19.21
CA LEU A 183 -20.25 -4.27 -20.47
C LEU A 183 -21.66 -4.84 -20.29
N ALA A 184 -22.04 -5.26 -19.06
CA ALA A 184 -23.35 -5.88 -18.82
C ALA A 184 -24.53 -4.93 -19.10
N PRO A 185 -24.56 -3.68 -18.59
CA PRO A 185 -25.63 -2.72 -18.89
C PRO A 185 -25.73 -2.38 -20.39
N THR A 186 -24.59 -2.25 -21.07
CA THR A 186 -24.56 -1.94 -22.51
C THR A 186 -25.16 -3.08 -23.35
N ARG A 187 -24.89 -4.33 -22.97
CA ARG A 187 -25.46 -5.51 -23.64
C ARG A 187 -26.97 -5.62 -23.39
N GLU A 188 -27.43 -5.36 -22.17
CA GLU A 188 -28.86 -5.34 -21.85
C GLU A 188 -29.61 -4.25 -22.62
N LEU A 189 -29.02 -3.05 -22.72
CA LEU A 189 -29.58 -1.96 -23.50
C LEU A 189 -29.63 -2.30 -25.00
N ALA A 190 -28.53 -2.84 -25.55
CA ALA A 190 -28.49 -3.28 -26.95
C ALA A 190 -29.55 -4.35 -27.24
N ALA A 191 -29.74 -5.32 -26.34
CA ALA A 191 -30.77 -6.35 -26.46
C ALA A 191 -32.19 -5.78 -26.32
N ALA A 192 -32.40 -4.76 -25.50
CA ALA A 192 -33.67 -4.05 -25.41
C ALA A 192 -33.99 -3.32 -26.73
N VAL A 193 -33.00 -2.62 -27.32
CA VAL A 193 -33.15 -1.94 -28.61
C VAL A 193 -33.46 -2.92 -29.73
N GLN A 194 -32.73 -4.03 -29.84
CA GLN A 194 -32.99 -5.06 -30.86
C GLN A 194 -34.39 -5.68 -30.73
N ARG A 195 -34.89 -5.87 -29.50
CA ARG A 195 -36.26 -6.34 -29.28
C ARG A 195 -37.31 -5.33 -29.74
N ILE A 196 -37.04 -4.03 -29.58
CA ILE A 196 -37.92 -2.96 -30.05
C ILE A 196 -37.93 -2.92 -31.58
N GLU A 197 -36.74 -2.98 -32.20
CA GLU A 197 -36.58 -3.01 -33.67
C GLU A 197 -37.29 -4.20 -34.30
N ALA A 198 -37.12 -5.41 -33.74
CA ALA A 198 -37.81 -6.60 -34.23
C ALA A 198 -39.34 -6.48 -34.16
N ARG A 199 -39.88 -5.91 -33.07
CA ARG A 199 -41.33 -5.68 -32.93
C ARG A 199 -41.85 -4.66 -33.93
N LEU A 200 -41.11 -3.59 -34.18
CA LEU A 200 -41.44 -2.56 -35.18
C LEU A 200 -41.47 -3.15 -36.59
N HIS A 201 -40.49 -3.97 -36.95
CA HIS A 201 -40.48 -4.66 -38.26
C HIS A 201 -41.69 -5.59 -38.43
N THR A 202 -42.08 -6.34 -37.40
CA THR A 202 -43.27 -7.19 -37.48
C THR A 202 -44.57 -6.39 -37.54
N ALA A 203 -44.64 -5.22 -36.89
CA ALA A 203 -45.82 -4.36 -36.93
C ALA A 203 -45.99 -3.69 -38.30
N GLY A 204 -44.90 -3.15 -38.87
CA GLY A 204 -44.92 -2.54 -40.20
C GLY A 204 -45.21 -3.55 -41.33
N ALA A 205 -44.69 -4.77 -41.25
CA ALA A 205 -45.00 -5.83 -42.21
C ALA A 205 -46.47 -6.31 -42.14
N GLY A 206 -47.11 -6.17 -40.97
CA GLY A 206 -48.55 -6.45 -40.81
C GLY A 206 -49.45 -5.36 -41.41
N GLU A 207 -48.97 -4.12 -41.46
CA GLU A 207 -49.67 -2.98 -42.11
C GLU A 207 -49.59 -3.05 -43.64
N GLU A 208 -48.44 -3.43 -44.21
CA GLU A 208 -48.28 -3.61 -45.67
C GLU A 208 -49.02 -4.85 -46.22
N ALA A 209 -49.21 -5.90 -45.41
CA ALA A 209 -49.98 -7.09 -45.82
C ALA A 209 -51.50 -6.90 -45.72
N ALA A 210 -51.97 -5.84 -45.05
CA ALA A 210 -53.37 -5.50 -44.88
C ALA A 210 -53.89 -4.43 -45.87
N SER A 211 -53.00 -3.85 -46.69
CA SER A 211 -53.30 -2.94 -47.80
C SER A 211 -53.25 -3.64 -49.15
#